data_AF-A0A4Y6URP8-F1
#
_entry.id   AF-A0A4Y6URP8-F1
#
_cell.length_a   1.000
_cell.length_b   1.000
_cell.length_c   1.000
_cell.angle_alpha   90.00
_cell.angle_beta   90.00
_cell.angle_gamma   90.00
#
_symmetry.space_group_name_H-M   'P 1'
#
loop_
_entity.id
_entity.type
_entity.pdbx_description
1 polymer ?
#
loop_
_entity_poly.entity_id
_entity_poly.type
_entity_poly.pdbx_seq_one_letter_code
_entity_poly.pdbx_strand_id
1 'polypeptide(L)'
;MPGKEGEKLIYRGIGIDGCPGGWAVVWIEGERAAEGIRADGEQSAEGTRADGERSAEVTQTDGERSGHQEEYGPHAALAVRSAVYPDLPALWAALQPDPARDRMLLDMPIGLAEGADGSLNRVEDRRCDRDCRKLLPKRRKSSVFPVPARQALHAADPSAANEAATGRRLSRQSLNLLPKIREVDELVAGLLARGLPVTGLLDESHPELAFLRLNGGEAPAHGKKEAAGRQERLDILAAAGFPEAELDRLLQTFARKQAAPDDLLDAAALALCAWRIVSGHSPARGVTEGDRRQHDYGGRVEMNIVYI
;
A
#
# COMPACT_ATOMS: atom_id res chain seq x y z
N MET A 1 26.79 28.47 -25.59
CA MET A 1 26.64 27.51 -24.46
C MET A 1 25.48 26.61 -24.83
N PRO A 2 25.69 25.35 -25.23
CA PRO A 2 24.58 24.42 -25.38
C PRO A 2 23.97 24.23 -23.99
N GLY A 3 22.64 24.39 -23.89
CA GLY A 3 21.91 24.23 -22.64
C GLY A 3 22.13 22.82 -22.10
N LYS A 4 22.44 22.71 -20.81
CA LYS A 4 22.34 21.43 -20.11
C LYS A 4 20.86 21.03 -20.18
N GLU A 5 20.52 20.09 -21.05
CA GLU A 5 19.31 19.30 -20.86
C GLU A 5 19.40 18.76 -19.44
N GLY A 6 18.53 19.24 -18.55
CA GLY A 6 18.49 18.76 -17.18
C GLY A 6 18.25 17.25 -17.23
N GLU A 7 19.14 16.47 -16.62
CA GLU A 7 18.93 15.03 -16.49
C GLU A 7 17.52 14.79 -15.97
N LYS A 8 16.71 14.10 -16.76
CA LYS A 8 15.33 13.79 -16.38
C LYS A 8 15.36 12.95 -15.12
N LEU A 9 14.76 13.46 -14.04
CA LEU A 9 14.67 12.74 -12.78
C LEU A 9 13.74 11.54 -12.94
N ILE A 10 14.30 10.34 -12.78
CA ILE A 10 13.57 9.08 -12.78
C ILE A 10 13.21 8.72 -11.34
N TYR A 11 11.93 8.46 -11.12
CA TYR A 11 11.36 8.01 -9.87
C TYR A 11 11.01 6.53 -9.96
N ARG A 12 11.13 5.81 -8.84
CA ARG A 12 10.86 4.37 -8.76
C ARG A 12 9.76 4.06 -7.76
N GLY A 13 8.64 3.54 -8.25
CA GLY A 13 7.62 2.93 -7.40
C GLY A 13 7.87 1.44 -7.29
N ILE A 14 7.99 0.94 -6.07
CA ILE A 14 8.32 -0.46 -5.78
C ILE A 14 7.17 -1.08 -4.99
N GLY A 15 6.63 -2.18 -5.48
CA GLY A 15 5.61 -2.98 -4.80
C GLY A 15 6.16 -4.33 -4.40
N ILE A 16 5.86 -4.75 -3.18
CA ILE A 16 6.43 -5.95 -2.56
C ILE A 16 5.33 -6.79 -1.94
N ASP A 17 5.30 -8.07 -2.26
CA ASP A 17 4.43 -9.05 -1.62
C ASP A 17 5.20 -10.33 -1.25
N GLY A 18 4.75 -11.00 -0.19
CA GLY A 18 5.28 -12.28 0.23
C GLY A 18 4.82 -13.40 -0.71
N CYS A 19 5.76 -14.16 -1.25
CA CYS A 19 5.48 -15.25 -2.18
C CYS A 19 6.17 -16.56 -1.75
N PRO A 20 5.88 -17.71 -2.38
CA PRO A 20 6.49 -19.00 -2.02
C PRO A 20 8.02 -19.01 -2.06
N GLY A 21 8.63 -18.24 -2.96
CA GLY A 21 10.09 -18.14 -3.13
C GLY A 21 10.77 -17.06 -2.29
N GLY A 22 10.03 -16.39 -1.39
CA GLY A 22 10.52 -15.25 -0.63
C GLY A 22 9.66 -14.02 -0.90
N TRP A 23 10.18 -13.01 -1.57
CA TRP A 23 9.51 -11.73 -1.82
C TRP A 23 9.42 -11.46 -3.31
N ALA A 24 8.20 -11.38 -3.82
CA ALA A 24 7.92 -10.91 -5.17
C ALA A 24 8.02 -9.38 -5.18
N VAL A 25 8.78 -8.85 -6.13
CA VAL A 25 8.99 -7.42 -6.28
C VAL A 25 8.68 -7.02 -7.70
N VAL A 26 7.86 -5.99 -7.85
CA VAL A 26 7.63 -5.29 -9.11
C VAL A 26 8.04 -3.83 -8.88
N TRP A 27 8.71 -3.22 -9.85
CA TRP A 27 8.96 -1.80 -9.79
C TRP A 27 8.81 -1.12 -11.14
N ILE A 28 8.37 0.14 -11.05
CA ILE A 28 8.09 1.01 -12.18
C ILE A 28 9.03 2.19 -12.11
N GLU A 29 9.76 2.44 -13.20
CA GLU A 29 10.63 3.60 -13.39
C GLU A 29 9.95 4.57 -14.36
N GLY A 30 9.86 5.85 -13.98
CA GLY A 30 9.25 6.88 -14.82
C GLY A 30 9.52 8.31 -14.36
N GLU A 31 9.19 9.28 -15.20
CA GLU A 31 9.34 10.71 -14.91
C GLU A 31 8.26 11.21 -13.95
N ARG A 32 8.51 12.34 -13.29
CA ARG A 32 7.52 13.03 -12.44
C ARG A 32 6.31 13.48 -13.27
N ALA A 33 5.15 13.62 -12.63
CA ALA A 33 4.05 14.39 -13.19
C ALA A 33 4.54 15.80 -13.57
N ALA A 34 4.15 16.29 -14.75
CA ALA A 34 4.42 17.67 -15.15
C ALA A 34 3.81 18.63 -14.10
N GLU A 35 4.55 19.66 -13.69
CA GLU A 35 4.03 20.69 -12.79
C GLU A 35 2.84 21.39 -13.46
N GLY A 36 1.62 21.08 -13.02
CA GLY A 36 0.40 21.64 -13.64
C GLY A 36 -0.93 21.07 -13.16
N ILE A 37 -0.96 19.89 -12.54
CA ILE A 37 -2.21 19.34 -11.96
C ILE A 37 -2.20 19.63 -10.47
N ARG A 38 -2.56 20.87 -10.09
CA ARG A 38 -2.98 21.16 -8.72
C ARG A 38 -4.40 20.61 -8.57
N ALA A 39 -4.60 19.76 -7.57
CA ALA A 39 -5.94 19.40 -7.12
C ALA A 39 -6.59 20.67 -6.55
N ASP A 40 -7.54 21.25 -7.28
CA ASP A 40 -8.40 22.30 -6.77
C ASP A 40 -9.22 21.74 -5.62
N GLY A 41 -8.96 22.24 -4.41
CA GLY A 41 -9.58 21.74 -3.19
C GLY A 41 -9.38 22.67 -2.01
N GLU A 42 -9.44 23.99 -2.22
CA GLU A 42 -9.54 24.97 -1.15
C GLU A 42 -10.45 26.12 -1.61
N GLN A 43 -11.76 25.91 -1.50
CA GLN A 43 -12.70 27.04 -1.44
C GLN A 43 -12.82 27.45 0.02
N SER A 44 -12.16 28.58 0.31
CA SER A 44 -12.29 29.38 1.52
C SER A 44 -13.76 29.67 1.85
N ALA A 45 -14.13 29.33 3.08
CA ALA A 45 -15.35 29.80 3.70
C ALA A 45 -15.26 31.30 3.98
N GLU A 46 -16.06 32.11 3.29
CA GLU A 46 -16.47 33.42 3.77
C GLU A 46 -17.99 33.54 3.64
N GLY A 47 -18.63 33.69 4.79
CA GLY A 47 -20.08 33.74 4.90
C GLY A 47 -20.64 35.10 4.55
N THR A 48 -21.90 35.12 4.11
CA THR A 48 -22.81 36.24 4.38
C THR A 48 -24.23 35.69 4.49
N ARG A 49 -24.91 36.05 5.58
CA ARG A 49 -26.33 35.78 5.86
C ARG A 49 -27.20 36.73 5.02
N ALA A 50 -28.34 36.24 4.53
CA ALA A 50 -29.57 37.01 4.42
C ALA A 50 -30.79 36.08 4.33
N ASP A 51 -31.82 36.42 5.11
CA ASP A 51 -33.10 35.75 5.27
C ASP A 51 -34.00 35.81 4.02
N GLY A 52 -34.94 34.87 3.90
CA GLY A 52 -36.07 34.97 2.97
C GLY A 52 -36.90 33.69 2.87
N GLU A 53 -38.09 33.70 3.47
CA GLU A 53 -39.11 32.66 3.41
C GLU A 53 -39.62 32.38 1.98
N ARG A 54 -39.86 31.10 1.62
CA ARG A 54 -41.20 30.53 1.30
C ARG A 54 -41.15 29.31 0.35
N SER A 55 -41.99 28.35 0.74
CA SER A 55 -42.85 27.49 -0.09
C SER A 55 -42.25 26.33 -0.90
N ALA A 56 -42.94 25.21 -0.73
CA ALA A 56 -42.78 23.92 -1.35
C ALA A 56 -42.83 23.94 -2.88
N GLU A 57 -42.00 23.11 -3.50
CA GLU A 57 -42.37 22.36 -4.69
C GLU A 57 -41.55 21.07 -4.77
N VAL A 58 -42.26 19.94 -4.83
CA VAL A 58 -41.68 18.62 -5.11
C VAL A 58 -41.66 18.47 -6.61
N THR A 59 -40.47 18.44 -7.20
CA THR A 59 -40.27 18.04 -8.60
C THR A 59 -39.10 17.06 -8.68
N GLN A 60 -39.44 15.86 -9.14
CA GLN A 60 -38.48 14.85 -9.57
C GLN A 60 -37.63 15.43 -10.70
N THR A 61 -36.32 15.34 -10.56
CA THR A 61 -35.40 15.47 -11.70
C THR A 61 -34.37 14.35 -11.61
N ASP A 62 -34.28 13.63 -12.73
CA ASP A 62 -33.31 12.58 -12.99
C ASP A 62 -31.89 13.17 -12.88
N GLY A 63 -31.15 12.73 -11.86
CA GLY A 63 -29.77 13.14 -11.62
C GLY A 63 -28.81 12.20 -12.34
N GLU A 64 -28.31 12.67 -13.47
CA GLU A 64 -27.23 12.10 -14.27
C GLU A 64 -26.03 11.70 -13.38
N ARG A 65 -25.52 10.48 -13.59
CA ARG A 65 -24.23 10.05 -13.06
C ARG A 65 -23.12 10.88 -13.73
N SER A 66 -22.65 11.94 -13.09
CA SER A 66 -21.36 12.54 -13.44
C SER A 66 -20.24 11.66 -12.87
N GLY A 67 -19.88 10.63 -13.62
CA GLY A 67 -18.61 9.96 -13.44
C GLY A 67 -17.49 10.95 -13.75
N HIS A 68 -16.79 11.45 -12.74
CA HIS A 68 -15.50 12.07 -12.93
C HIS A 68 -14.52 10.97 -13.36
N GLN A 69 -14.47 10.68 -14.66
CA GLN A 69 -13.32 10.03 -15.26
C GLN A 69 -12.22 11.09 -15.31
N GLU A 70 -11.29 11.03 -14.36
CA GLU A 70 -10.00 11.70 -14.52
C GLU A 70 -9.34 11.10 -15.76
N GLU A 71 -9.33 11.86 -16.84
CA GLU A 71 -8.79 11.46 -18.13
C GLU A 71 -7.26 11.43 -18.02
N TYR A 72 -6.68 10.24 -17.84
CA TYR A 72 -5.24 10.05 -17.81
C TYR A 72 -4.67 10.30 -19.21
N GLY A 73 -3.90 11.38 -19.36
CA GLY A 73 -3.20 11.72 -20.61
C GLY A 73 -2.21 10.63 -21.07
N PRO A 74 -1.64 10.75 -22.28
CA PRO A 74 -0.79 9.72 -22.88
C PRO A 74 0.39 9.38 -21.95
N HIS A 75 0.36 8.18 -21.38
CA HIS A 75 1.33 7.71 -20.41
C HIS A 75 2.74 7.72 -21.03
N ALA A 76 3.68 8.43 -20.39
CA ALA A 76 5.09 8.20 -20.61
C ALA A 76 5.38 6.70 -20.46
N ALA A 77 6.18 6.11 -21.35
CA ALA A 77 6.45 4.68 -21.36
C ALA A 77 7.01 4.24 -19.99
N LEU A 78 6.18 3.57 -19.20
CA LEU A 78 6.56 3.04 -17.89
C LEU A 78 7.51 1.86 -18.09
N ALA A 79 8.73 1.97 -17.57
CA ALA A 79 9.65 0.84 -17.56
C ALA A 79 9.33 -0.04 -16.35
N VAL A 80 8.84 -1.26 -16.60
CA VAL A 80 8.48 -2.24 -15.58
C VAL A 80 9.57 -3.29 -15.44
N ARG A 81 9.93 -3.62 -14.21
CA ARG A 81 10.88 -4.68 -13.88
C ARG A 81 10.33 -5.52 -12.73
N SER A 82 10.79 -6.77 -12.64
CA SER A 82 10.39 -7.67 -11.58
C SER A 82 11.50 -8.63 -11.17
N ALA A 83 11.46 -9.08 -9.92
CA ALA A 83 12.39 -10.03 -9.34
C ALA A 83 11.73 -10.81 -8.19
N VAL A 84 12.35 -11.93 -7.81
CA VAL A 84 12.04 -12.65 -6.57
C VAL A 84 13.31 -12.74 -5.75
N TYR A 85 13.25 -12.30 -4.49
CA TYR A 85 14.36 -12.38 -3.55
C TYR A 85 14.04 -13.37 -2.43
N PRO A 86 15.02 -14.14 -1.93
CA PRO A 86 14.78 -15.10 -0.85
C PRO A 86 14.41 -14.41 0.46
N ASP A 87 14.94 -13.21 0.68
CA ASP A 87 14.73 -12.40 1.88
C ASP A 87 14.86 -10.88 1.57
N LEU A 88 14.42 -10.06 2.51
CA LEU A 88 14.40 -8.59 2.49
C LEU A 88 15.79 -7.99 2.57
N PRO A 89 16.76 -8.51 3.36
CA PRO A 89 18.14 -8.06 3.26
C PRO A 89 18.72 -8.19 1.84
N ALA A 90 18.49 -9.31 1.15
CA ALA A 90 18.91 -9.51 -0.24
C ALA A 90 18.19 -8.55 -1.19
N LEU A 91 16.88 -8.37 -1.03
CA LEU A 91 16.10 -7.38 -1.78
C LEU A 91 16.68 -5.97 -1.59
N TRP A 92 16.88 -5.54 -0.35
CA TRP A 92 17.36 -4.20 -0.01
C TRP A 92 18.77 -3.96 -0.57
N ALA A 93 19.65 -4.94 -0.45
CA ALA A 93 21.02 -4.87 -0.99
C ALA A 93 21.03 -4.78 -2.52
N ALA A 94 20.11 -5.45 -3.20
CA ALA A 94 20.01 -5.44 -4.66
C ALA A 94 19.36 -4.15 -5.20
N LEU A 95 18.30 -3.65 -4.57
CA LEU A 95 17.59 -2.46 -5.03
C LEU A 95 18.29 -1.15 -4.65
N GLN A 96 19.01 -1.13 -3.52
CA GLN A 96 19.64 0.05 -2.93
C GLN A 96 18.71 1.28 -2.95
N PRO A 97 17.58 1.26 -2.21
CA PRO A 97 16.57 2.30 -2.34
C PRO A 97 17.09 3.70 -1.99
N ASP A 98 16.73 4.69 -2.81
CA ASP A 98 17.04 6.11 -2.62
C ASP A 98 15.80 6.84 -2.05
N PRO A 99 15.82 7.29 -0.78
CA PRO A 99 14.70 8.02 -0.16
C PRO A 99 14.23 9.27 -0.93
N ALA A 100 15.06 9.84 -1.80
CA ALA A 100 14.70 11.03 -2.58
C ALA A 100 13.89 10.71 -3.85
N ARG A 101 13.91 9.46 -4.31
CA ARG A 101 13.40 9.05 -5.64
C ARG A 101 12.53 7.80 -5.61
N ASP A 102 12.62 7.04 -4.53
CA ASP A 102 11.97 5.75 -4.40
C ASP A 102 10.85 5.79 -3.37
N ARG A 103 9.82 5.00 -3.65
CA ARG A 103 8.75 4.68 -2.72
C ARG A 103 8.47 3.20 -2.79
N MET A 104 8.36 2.57 -1.65
CA MET A 104 8.15 1.13 -1.48
C MET A 104 6.85 0.92 -0.71
N LEU A 105 5.92 0.17 -1.30
CA LEU A 105 4.71 -0.31 -0.65
C LEU A 105 4.78 -1.82 -0.50
N LEU A 106 4.59 -2.31 0.73
CA LEU A 106 4.81 -3.70 1.10
C LEU A 106 3.57 -4.29 1.79
N ASP A 107 3.09 -5.45 1.32
CA ASP A 107 1.97 -6.18 1.94
C ASP A 107 2.42 -7.02 3.14
N MET A 108 2.83 -6.33 4.20
CA MET A 108 3.14 -6.92 5.50
C MET A 108 3.11 -5.82 6.56
N PRO A 109 2.71 -6.11 7.81
CA PRO A 109 2.69 -5.12 8.87
C PRO A 109 4.07 -4.48 9.11
N ILE A 110 4.09 -3.14 9.19
CA ILE A 110 5.21 -2.34 9.66
C ILE A 110 4.86 -1.73 11.02
N GLY A 111 5.70 -2.03 12.00
CA GLY A 111 5.45 -1.78 13.41
C GLY A 111 4.54 -2.83 14.04
N LEU A 112 4.66 -3.09 15.34
CA LEU A 112 3.93 -4.16 16.02
C LEU A 112 3.48 -3.68 17.39
N ALA A 113 2.27 -4.08 17.80
CA ALA A 113 1.81 -3.87 19.16
C ALA A 113 2.70 -4.62 20.15
N GLU A 114 2.99 -4.02 21.30
CA GLU A 114 3.69 -4.68 22.42
C GLU A 114 2.84 -4.75 23.71
N GLY A 115 1.65 -4.17 23.73
CA GLY A 115 0.80 -4.14 24.91
C GLY A 115 1.35 -3.24 26.03
N ALA A 116 0.68 -3.25 27.18
CA ALA A 116 0.97 -2.33 28.28
C ALA A 116 2.42 -2.41 28.79
N ASP A 117 3.05 -3.59 28.73
CA ASP A 117 4.41 -3.85 29.21
C ASP A 117 5.49 -3.71 28.11
N GLY A 118 5.12 -3.14 26.97
CA GLY A 118 6.02 -2.98 25.84
C GLY A 118 7.18 -2.00 26.06
N SER A 119 8.24 -2.23 25.30
CA SER A 119 9.53 -1.54 25.35
C SER A 119 9.69 -0.49 24.24
N LEU A 120 9.27 -0.78 23.00
CA LEU A 120 9.36 0.16 21.87
C LEU A 120 8.09 1.00 21.72
N ASN A 121 6.96 0.47 22.17
CA ASN A 121 5.68 1.15 22.26
C ASN A 121 4.82 0.47 23.34
N ARG A 122 3.68 1.07 23.69
CA ARG A 122 2.69 0.48 24.61
C ARG A 122 1.32 0.32 23.95
N VAL A 123 1.32 0.14 22.64
CA VAL A 123 0.11 -0.03 21.85
C VAL A 123 -0.44 -1.43 22.09
N GLU A 124 -1.70 -1.53 22.50
CA GLU A 124 -2.40 -2.81 22.69
C GLU A 124 -3.00 -3.35 21.38
N ASP A 125 -3.46 -2.46 20.50
CA ASP A 125 -4.05 -2.80 19.21
C ASP A 125 -3.64 -1.82 18.10
N ARG A 126 -3.52 -2.34 16.87
CA ARG A 126 -3.25 -1.53 15.67
C ARG A 126 -4.52 -0.89 15.15
N ARG A 127 -4.64 0.43 15.36
CA ARG A 127 -5.78 1.24 14.92
C ARG A 127 -5.87 1.30 13.39
N CYS A 128 -4.73 1.31 12.71
CA CYS A 128 -4.65 1.25 11.26
C CYS A 128 -5.31 0.00 10.69
N ASP A 129 -5.12 -1.19 11.28
CA ASP A 129 -5.79 -2.42 10.84
C ASP A 129 -7.32 -2.29 10.93
N ARG A 130 -7.83 -1.70 12.01
CA ARG A 130 -9.27 -1.48 12.19
C ARG A 130 -9.80 -0.45 11.20
N ASP A 131 -9.07 0.63 10.99
CA ASP A 131 -9.50 1.72 10.12
C ASP A 131 -9.44 1.31 8.64
N CYS A 132 -8.44 0.53 8.22
CA CYS A 132 -8.39 -0.09 6.89
C CYS A 132 -9.61 -1.00 6.64
N ARG A 133 -10.02 -1.83 7.62
CA ARG A 133 -11.26 -2.65 7.50
C ARG A 133 -12.53 -1.84 7.30
N LYS A 134 -12.55 -0.55 7.65
CA LYS A 134 -13.73 0.31 7.41
C LYS A 134 -13.79 0.76 5.95
N LEU A 135 -12.65 0.89 5.28
CA LEU A 135 -12.56 1.27 3.87
C LEU A 135 -12.86 0.10 2.93
N LEU A 136 -12.68 -1.14 3.40
CA LEU A 136 -12.93 -2.34 2.60
C LEU A 136 -14.40 -2.78 2.63
N PRO A 137 -14.93 -3.31 1.51
CA PRO A 137 -16.27 -3.89 1.49
C PRO A 137 -16.35 -5.11 2.41
N LYS A 138 -17.55 -5.43 2.90
CA LYS A 138 -17.79 -6.49 3.90
C LYS A 138 -17.09 -7.82 3.58
N ARG A 139 -17.11 -8.26 2.32
CA ARG A 139 -16.49 -9.51 1.86
C ARG A 139 -14.96 -9.52 1.83
N ARG A 140 -14.31 -8.37 2.05
CA ARG A 140 -12.84 -8.20 2.00
C ARG A 140 -12.24 -7.76 3.33
N LYS A 141 -13.04 -7.44 4.35
CA LYS A 141 -12.53 -7.01 5.66
C LYS A 141 -11.60 -8.04 6.34
N SER A 142 -11.73 -9.32 5.97
CA SER A 142 -10.88 -10.39 6.50
C SER A 142 -9.49 -10.45 5.86
N SER A 143 -9.22 -9.73 4.77
CA SER A 143 -7.86 -9.68 4.19
C SER A 143 -6.89 -8.92 5.10
N VAL A 144 -7.40 -7.92 5.82
CA VAL A 144 -6.68 -7.25 6.91
C VAL A 144 -6.87 -8.12 8.16
N PHE A 145 -5.95 -9.05 8.40
CA PHE A 145 -5.99 -9.92 9.58
C PHE A 145 -5.48 -9.20 10.84
N PRO A 146 -5.82 -9.64 12.06
CA PRO A 146 -5.22 -9.11 13.27
C PRO A 146 -3.72 -9.43 13.31
N VAL A 147 -2.89 -8.40 13.31
CA VAL A 147 -1.43 -8.53 13.34
C VAL A 147 -0.98 -9.02 14.73
N PRO A 148 -0.04 -10.00 14.80
CA PRO A 148 0.54 -10.45 16.07
C PRO A 148 1.26 -9.34 16.84
N ALA A 149 1.30 -9.46 18.16
CA ALA A 149 2.20 -8.67 19.00
C ALA A 149 3.65 -9.07 18.76
N ARG A 150 4.59 -8.13 18.96
CA ARG A 150 6.02 -8.34 18.73
C ARG A 150 6.58 -9.52 19.53
N GLN A 151 6.08 -9.73 20.75
CA GLN A 151 6.46 -10.83 21.63
C GLN A 151 6.24 -12.21 21.00
N ALA A 152 5.29 -12.34 20.08
CA ALA A 152 5.03 -13.59 19.38
C ALA A 152 6.13 -13.96 18.36
N LEU A 153 6.91 -12.99 17.88
CA LEU A 153 7.87 -13.21 16.80
C LEU A 153 8.97 -14.21 17.16
N HIS A 154 9.44 -14.23 18.40
CA HIS A 154 10.57 -15.09 18.83
C HIS A 154 10.19 -16.06 19.94
N ALA A 155 8.92 -16.12 20.33
CA ALA A 155 8.45 -17.00 21.38
C ALA A 155 8.47 -18.47 20.94
N ALA A 156 8.73 -19.38 21.88
CA ALA A 156 8.62 -20.82 21.67
C ALA A 156 7.16 -21.25 21.41
N ASP A 157 6.20 -20.57 22.06
CA ASP A 157 4.77 -20.64 21.74
C ASP A 157 4.27 -19.24 21.34
N PRO A 158 4.30 -18.91 20.03
CA PRO A 158 3.85 -17.60 19.55
C PRO A 158 2.41 -17.28 19.89
N SER A 159 1.51 -18.28 19.92
CA SER A 159 0.10 -18.03 20.20
C SER A 159 -0.12 -17.71 21.68
N ALA A 160 0.56 -18.41 22.59
CA ALA A 160 0.50 -18.11 24.01
C ALA A 160 1.12 -16.73 24.32
N ALA A 161 2.26 -16.40 23.70
CA ALA A 161 2.88 -15.08 23.85
C ALA A 161 1.99 -13.95 23.34
N ASN A 162 1.31 -14.14 22.20
CA ASN A 162 0.35 -13.18 21.70
C ASN A 162 -0.87 -13.03 22.62
N GLU A 163 -1.37 -14.13 23.17
CA GLU A 163 -2.50 -14.13 24.11
C GLU A 163 -2.13 -13.40 25.41
N ALA A 164 -0.91 -13.59 25.91
CA ALA A 164 -0.42 -12.86 27.08
C ALA A 164 -0.31 -11.33 26.82
N ALA A 165 0.15 -10.93 25.63
CA ALA A 165 0.35 -9.52 25.30
C ALA A 165 -0.95 -8.78 24.90
N THR A 166 -1.91 -9.48 24.29
CA THR A 166 -3.09 -8.84 23.63
C THR A 166 -4.44 -9.42 24.05
N GLY A 167 -4.44 -10.49 24.85
CA GLY A 167 -5.64 -11.25 25.19
C GLY A 167 -6.23 -12.09 24.05
N ARG A 168 -5.49 -12.28 22.94
CA ARG A 168 -5.98 -12.99 21.75
C ARG A 168 -5.00 -14.07 21.28
N ARG A 169 -5.52 -15.22 20.87
CA ARG A 169 -4.72 -16.27 20.22
C ARG A 169 -4.48 -16.00 18.74
N LEU A 170 -3.41 -16.58 18.20
CA LEU A 170 -3.10 -16.48 16.79
C LEU A 170 -3.83 -17.53 15.97
N SER A 171 -4.32 -17.11 14.81
CA SER A 171 -4.85 -18.04 13.80
C SER A 171 -3.71 -18.79 13.11
N ARG A 172 -4.02 -19.91 12.43
CA ARG A 172 -3.03 -20.63 11.62
C ARG A 172 -2.46 -19.77 10.49
N GLN A 173 -3.27 -18.88 9.91
CA GLN A 173 -2.81 -17.92 8.91
C GLN A 173 -1.78 -16.95 9.51
N SER A 174 -2.08 -16.36 10.66
CA SER A 174 -1.17 -15.46 11.37
C SER A 174 0.14 -16.15 11.74
N LEU A 175 0.08 -17.39 12.23
CA LEU A 175 1.26 -18.19 12.56
C LEU A 175 2.16 -18.43 11.34
N ASN A 176 1.58 -18.73 10.17
CA ASN A 176 2.34 -18.94 8.94
C ASN A 176 3.02 -17.66 8.44
N LEU A 177 2.52 -16.48 8.80
CA LEU A 177 3.09 -15.19 8.40
C LEU A 177 4.18 -14.69 9.36
N LEU A 178 4.29 -15.24 10.58
CA LEU A 178 5.29 -14.82 11.57
C LEU A 178 6.73 -14.72 11.02
N PRO A 179 7.24 -15.68 10.21
CA PRO A 179 8.58 -15.55 9.66
C PRO A 179 8.77 -14.28 8.82
N LYS A 180 7.79 -13.93 7.98
CA LYS A 180 7.85 -12.72 7.14
C LYS A 180 7.67 -11.44 7.94
N ILE A 181 6.77 -11.46 8.94
CA ILE A 181 6.59 -10.32 9.85
C ILE A 181 7.88 -10.06 10.63
N ARG A 182 8.54 -11.11 11.13
CA ARG A 182 9.83 -11.00 11.82
C ARG A 182 10.89 -10.38 10.91
N GLU A 183 10.95 -10.81 9.67
CA GLU A 183 11.91 -10.30 8.69
C GLU A 183 11.72 -8.81 8.39
N VAL A 184 10.47 -8.35 8.27
CA VAL A 184 10.14 -6.92 8.14
C VAL A 184 10.55 -6.15 9.39
N ASP A 185 10.23 -6.69 10.57
CA ASP A 185 10.58 -6.08 11.85
C ASP A 185 12.10 -5.91 12.02
N GLU A 186 12.87 -6.96 11.71
CA GLU A 186 14.33 -6.95 11.75
C GLU A 186 14.94 -5.99 10.72
N LEU A 187 14.41 -5.94 9.49
CA LEU A 187 14.84 -4.97 8.48
C LEU A 187 14.63 -3.55 8.98
N VAL A 188 13.42 -3.21 9.44
CA VAL A 188 13.07 -1.86 9.93
C VAL A 188 13.99 -1.47 11.10
N ALA A 189 14.18 -2.36 12.08
CA ALA A 189 15.10 -2.14 13.19
C ALA A 189 16.54 -1.84 12.71
N GLY A 190 17.04 -2.62 11.73
CA GLY A 190 18.37 -2.43 11.15
C GLY A 190 18.54 -1.12 10.38
N LEU A 191 17.54 -0.71 9.60
CA LEU A 191 17.53 0.56 8.88
C LEU A 191 17.56 1.74 9.86
N LEU A 192 16.73 1.67 10.90
CA LEU A 192 16.67 2.68 11.95
C LEU A 192 17.99 2.77 12.74
N ALA A 193 18.64 1.65 13.04
CA ALA A 193 19.94 1.64 13.71
C ALA A 193 21.05 2.33 12.88
N ARG A 194 20.92 2.29 11.54
CA ARG A 194 21.81 2.97 10.60
C ARG A 194 21.44 4.43 10.33
N GLY A 195 20.38 4.94 10.95
CA GLY A 195 19.90 6.31 10.75
C GLY A 195 19.19 6.53 9.40
N LEU A 196 18.77 5.47 8.72
CA LEU A 196 18.02 5.58 7.47
C LEU A 196 16.54 5.86 7.74
N PRO A 197 15.88 6.71 6.92
CA PRO A 197 14.45 6.94 7.04
C PRO A 197 13.67 5.70 6.60
N VAL A 198 12.60 5.38 7.34
CA VAL A 198 11.67 4.30 7.00
C VAL A 198 10.38 4.91 6.46
N THR A 199 9.63 5.63 7.30
CA THR A 199 8.43 6.37 6.89
C THR A 199 8.76 7.32 5.75
N GLY A 200 7.98 7.28 4.67
CA GLY A 200 8.31 8.04 3.46
C GLY A 200 8.98 7.19 2.37
N LEU A 201 9.79 6.21 2.76
CA LEU A 201 10.48 5.31 1.83
C LEU A 201 9.82 3.93 1.75
N LEU A 202 9.61 3.28 2.89
CA LEU A 202 9.00 1.96 3.00
C LEU A 202 7.78 2.02 3.91
N ASP A 203 6.60 1.85 3.33
CA ASP A 203 5.33 1.81 4.07
C ASP A 203 4.57 0.50 3.83
N GLU A 204 3.77 0.14 4.82
CA GLU A 204 2.79 -0.93 4.72
C GLU A 204 1.64 -0.50 3.80
N SER A 205 1.20 -1.42 2.94
CA SER A 205 0.03 -1.22 2.10
C SER A 205 -0.70 -2.55 1.92
N HIS A 206 -1.94 -2.51 1.42
CA HIS A 206 -2.75 -3.71 1.23
C HIS A 206 -3.25 -3.79 -0.22
N PRO A 207 -3.03 -4.90 -0.93
CA PRO A 207 -3.49 -5.09 -2.30
C PRO A 207 -5.00 -4.93 -2.47
N GLU A 208 -5.82 -5.34 -1.49
CA GLU A 208 -7.27 -5.11 -1.56
C GLU A 208 -7.63 -3.63 -1.63
N LEU A 209 -6.91 -2.78 -0.89
CA LEU A 209 -7.12 -1.35 -0.89
C LEU A 209 -6.55 -0.75 -2.18
N ALA A 210 -5.37 -1.19 -2.64
CA ALA A 210 -4.80 -0.76 -3.91
C ALA A 210 -5.75 -1.04 -5.10
N PHE A 211 -6.23 -2.28 -5.25
CA PHE A 211 -7.18 -2.64 -6.31
C PHE A 211 -8.51 -1.89 -6.20
N LEU A 212 -9.03 -1.70 -4.98
CA LEU A 212 -10.24 -0.90 -4.76
C LEU A 212 -10.07 0.52 -5.31
N ARG A 213 -8.92 1.16 -5.03
CA ARG A 213 -8.66 2.55 -5.39
C ARG A 213 -8.32 2.72 -6.86
N LEU A 214 -7.55 1.80 -7.43
CA LEU A 214 -7.25 1.76 -8.86
C LEU A 214 -8.52 1.52 -9.70
N ASN A 215 -9.51 0.80 -9.15
CA ASN A 215 -10.79 0.52 -9.81
C ASN A 215 -11.91 1.49 -9.42
N GLY A 216 -11.58 2.76 -9.15
CA GLY A 216 -12.59 3.81 -8.93
C GLY A 216 -13.47 3.62 -7.68
N GLY A 217 -13.03 2.85 -6.69
CA GLY A 217 -13.79 2.57 -5.47
C GLY A 217 -14.59 1.26 -5.51
N GLU A 218 -14.45 0.45 -6.55
CA GLU A 218 -15.14 -0.84 -6.68
C GLU A 218 -14.17 -2.02 -6.48
N ALA A 219 -14.41 -2.87 -5.48
CA ALA A 219 -13.52 -4.00 -5.23
C ALA A 219 -13.70 -5.12 -6.27
N PRO A 220 -12.63 -5.84 -6.69
CA PRO A 220 -12.74 -7.00 -7.59
C PRO A 220 -13.77 -8.00 -7.10
N ALA A 221 -14.73 -8.44 -7.93
CA ALA A 221 -15.86 -9.26 -7.50
C ALA A 221 -15.45 -10.68 -7.11
N HIS A 222 -14.45 -11.24 -7.80
CA HIS A 222 -14.03 -12.63 -7.66
C HIS A 222 -12.76 -12.77 -6.81
N GLY A 223 -12.56 -13.98 -6.26
CA GLY A 223 -11.36 -14.30 -5.47
C GLY A 223 -10.09 -14.29 -6.31
N LYS A 224 -8.95 -13.88 -5.74
CA LYS A 224 -7.67 -13.74 -6.48
C LYS A 224 -7.13 -15.03 -7.11
N LYS A 225 -7.57 -16.18 -6.59
CA LYS A 225 -7.20 -17.51 -7.06
C LYS A 225 -8.10 -18.05 -8.17
N GLU A 226 -9.23 -17.39 -8.44
CA GLU A 226 -10.13 -17.74 -9.52
C GLU A 226 -9.63 -17.16 -10.85
N ALA A 227 -9.92 -17.84 -11.96
CA ALA A 227 -9.57 -17.31 -13.28
C ALA A 227 -10.22 -15.95 -13.56
N ALA A 228 -11.50 -15.80 -13.20
CA ALA A 228 -12.22 -14.53 -13.31
C ALA A 228 -11.58 -13.43 -12.44
N GLY A 229 -11.25 -13.73 -11.17
CA GLY A 229 -10.65 -12.74 -10.27
C GLY A 229 -9.22 -12.36 -10.62
N ARG A 230 -8.51 -13.20 -11.36
CA ARG A 230 -7.24 -12.85 -11.99
C ARG A 230 -7.45 -11.91 -13.17
N GLN A 231 -8.38 -12.22 -14.06
CA GLN A 231 -8.69 -11.37 -15.21
C GLN A 231 -9.12 -9.97 -14.75
N GLU A 232 -9.99 -9.86 -13.74
CA GLU A 232 -10.38 -8.58 -13.15
C GLU A 232 -9.18 -7.73 -12.73
N ARG A 233 -8.17 -8.34 -12.10
CA ARG A 233 -6.97 -7.61 -11.65
C ARG A 233 -6.10 -7.15 -12.81
N LEU A 234 -5.98 -7.97 -13.86
CA LEU A 234 -5.30 -7.58 -15.09
C LEU A 234 -5.99 -6.39 -15.73
N ASP A 235 -7.32 -6.46 -15.88
CA ASP A 235 -8.13 -5.40 -16.47
C ASP A 235 -8.01 -4.09 -15.67
N ILE A 236 -8.05 -4.17 -14.33
CA ILE A 236 -7.87 -3.01 -13.44
C ILE A 236 -6.48 -2.38 -13.62
N LEU A 237 -5.43 -3.20 -13.66
CA LEU A 237 -4.06 -2.70 -13.82
C LEU A 237 -3.88 -2.04 -15.20
N ALA A 238 -4.36 -2.68 -16.26
CA ALA A 238 -4.31 -2.15 -17.62
C ALA A 238 -5.07 -0.82 -17.73
N ALA A 239 -6.30 -0.75 -17.21
CA ALA A 239 -7.11 0.46 -17.18
C ALA A 239 -6.47 1.59 -16.36
N ALA A 240 -5.68 1.25 -15.33
CA ALA A 240 -4.94 2.20 -14.52
C ALA A 240 -3.60 2.67 -15.13
N GLY A 241 -3.29 2.24 -16.36
CA GLY A 241 -2.10 2.66 -17.12
C GLY A 241 -0.91 1.72 -16.99
N PHE A 242 -1.06 0.52 -16.41
CA PHE A 242 -0.01 -0.49 -16.41
C PHE A 242 0.10 -1.15 -17.80
N PRO A 243 1.28 -1.22 -18.44
CA PRO A 243 1.39 -1.78 -19.79
C PRO A 243 0.98 -3.26 -19.86
N GLU A 244 0.01 -3.60 -20.70
CA GLU A 244 -0.49 -4.97 -20.86
C GLU A 244 0.62 -5.97 -21.21
N ALA A 245 1.52 -5.60 -22.12
CA ALA A 245 2.66 -6.44 -22.50
C ALA A 245 3.59 -6.78 -21.32
N GLU A 246 3.72 -5.86 -20.34
CA GLU A 246 4.51 -6.10 -19.14
C GLU A 246 3.74 -6.97 -18.12
N LEU A 247 2.41 -6.90 -18.07
CA LEU A 247 1.59 -7.84 -17.28
C LEU A 247 1.72 -9.27 -17.80
N ASP A 248 1.62 -9.46 -19.12
CA ASP A 248 1.78 -10.77 -19.75
C ASP A 248 3.18 -11.35 -19.47
N ARG A 249 4.21 -10.52 -19.62
CA ARG A 249 5.59 -10.90 -19.32
C ARG A 249 5.76 -11.26 -17.85
N LEU A 250 5.23 -10.46 -16.93
CA LEU A 250 5.30 -10.69 -15.48
C LEU A 250 4.76 -12.08 -15.12
N LEU A 251 3.59 -12.44 -15.66
CA LEU A 251 2.93 -13.73 -15.39
C LEU A 251 3.65 -14.95 -15.98
N GLN A 252 4.55 -14.74 -16.95
CA GLN A 252 5.34 -15.79 -17.59
C GLN A 252 6.77 -15.89 -17.05
N THR A 253 7.25 -14.85 -16.34
CA THR A 253 8.66 -14.72 -15.92
C THR A 253 9.05 -15.73 -14.84
N PHE A 254 8.15 -16.02 -13.90
CA PHE A 254 8.45 -16.87 -12.74
C PHE A 254 7.65 -18.16 -12.75
N ALA A 255 8.29 -19.26 -12.37
CA ALA A 255 7.55 -20.48 -12.07
C ALA A 255 6.64 -20.25 -10.85
N ARG A 256 5.46 -20.87 -10.82
CA ARG A 256 4.50 -20.74 -9.70
C ARG A 256 5.07 -21.06 -8.32
N LYS A 257 6.10 -21.91 -8.26
CA LYS A 257 6.83 -22.26 -7.02
C LYS A 257 7.75 -21.16 -6.50
N GLN A 258 8.08 -20.18 -7.36
CA GLN A 258 8.88 -19.02 -6.99
C GLN A 258 7.96 -17.85 -6.65
N ALA A 259 6.99 -17.54 -7.50
CA ALA A 259 5.97 -16.54 -7.22
C ALA A 259 4.63 -17.00 -7.78
N ALA A 260 3.59 -16.99 -6.95
CA ALA A 260 2.26 -17.26 -7.45
C ALA A 260 1.77 -16.04 -8.25
N PRO A 261 0.96 -16.25 -9.30
CA PRO A 261 0.47 -15.13 -10.09
C PRO A 261 -0.34 -14.09 -9.32
N ASP A 262 -1.05 -14.50 -8.26
CA ASP A 262 -1.74 -13.56 -7.39
C ASP A 262 -0.76 -12.66 -6.63
N ASP A 263 0.33 -13.21 -6.08
CA ASP A 263 1.37 -12.41 -5.40
C ASP A 263 2.05 -11.42 -6.37
N LEU A 264 2.25 -11.82 -7.63
CA LEU A 264 2.82 -10.93 -8.67
C LEU A 264 1.90 -9.77 -9.01
N LEU A 265 0.59 -10.02 -9.13
CA LEU A 265 -0.40 -8.98 -9.42
C LEU A 265 -0.63 -8.06 -8.21
N ASP A 266 -0.59 -8.62 -7.01
CA ASP A 266 -0.65 -7.85 -5.76
C ASP A 266 0.58 -6.92 -5.66
N ALA A 267 1.80 -7.42 -5.90
CA ALA A 267 3.01 -6.61 -5.99
C ALA A 267 2.96 -5.55 -7.12
N ALA A 268 2.39 -5.87 -8.29
CA ALA A 268 2.23 -4.92 -9.38
C ALA A 268 1.29 -3.76 -9.03
N ALA A 269 0.17 -4.05 -8.36
CA ALA A 269 -0.76 -3.02 -7.89
C ALA A 269 -0.09 -2.08 -6.88
N LEU A 270 0.67 -2.65 -5.92
CA LEU A 270 1.44 -1.87 -4.97
C LEU A 270 2.51 -1.01 -5.66
N ALA A 271 3.19 -1.55 -6.68
CA ALA A 271 4.21 -0.82 -7.44
C ALA A 271 3.60 0.37 -8.19
N LEU A 272 2.43 0.20 -8.78
CA LEU A 272 1.71 1.28 -9.45
C LEU A 272 1.27 2.37 -8.47
N CYS A 273 0.69 2.01 -7.32
CA CYS A 273 0.36 2.98 -6.28
C CYS A 273 1.60 3.72 -5.77
N ALA A 274 2.69 2.99 -5.48
CA ALA A 274 3.95 3.56 -5.04
C ALA A 274 4.53 4.55 -6.07
N TRP A 275 4.49 4.18 -7.35
CA TRP A 275 4.98 5.02 -8.45
C TRP A 275 4.16 6.29 -8.55
N ARG A 276 2.83 6.20 -8.52
CA ARG A 276 1.94 7.36 -8.56
C ARG A 276 2.17 8.31 -7.39
N ILE A 277 2.46 7.78 -6.20
CA ILE A 277 2.81 8.58 -5.04
C ILE A 277 4.12 9.34 -5.27
N VAL A 278 5.20 8.64 -5.59
CA VAL A 278 6.54 9.24 -5.64
C VAL A 278 6.73 10.19 -6.82
N SER A 279 6.03 9.93 -7.93
CA SER A 279 6.01 10.79 -9.11
C SER A 279 5.01 11.95 -9.01
N GLY A 280 4.20 12.01 -7.95
CA GLY A 280 3.23 13.08 -7.72
C GLY A 280 1.93 12.99 -8.53
N HIS A 281 1.64 11.85 -9.16
CA HIS A 281 0.36 11.59 -9.83
C HIS A 281 -0.78 11.30 -8.86
N SER A 282 -0.49 10.93 -7.60
CA SER A 282 -1.50 10.71 -6.58
C SER A 282 -0.93 11.03 -5.19
N PRO A 283 -1.71 11.61 -4.27
CA PRO A 283 -1.23 11.85 -2.91
C PRO A 283 -1.12 10.52 -2.15
N ALA A 284 -0.16 10.43 -1.22
CA ALA A 284 -0.15 9.36 -0.23
C ALA A 284 -1.19 9.66 0.86
N ARG A 285 -1.99 8.66 1.21
CA ARG A 285 -2.97 8.71 2.30
C ARG A 285 -2.70 7.60 3.29
N GLY A 286 -2.86 7.88 4.59
CA GLY A 286 -2.87 6.88 5.64
C GLY A 286 -4.30 6.54 6.04
N VAL A 287 -4.60 5.28 6.35
CA VAL A 287 -5.95 4.88 6.78
C VAL A 287 -6.33 5.42 8.16
N THR A 288 -5.35 5.79 8.99
CA THR A 288 -5.56 6.43 10.29
C THR A 288 -4.97 7.83 10.27
N GLU A 289 -5.77 8.83 10.68
CA GLU A 289 -5.39 10.24 10.63
C GLU A 289 -5.43 10.90 12.01
N GLY A 290 -4.88 12.12 12.09
CA GLY A 290 -5.00 12.99 13.27
C GLY A 290 -4.33 12.44 14.52
N ASP A 291 -5.00 12.63 15.66
CA ASP A 291 -4.60 12.20 17.01
C ASP A 291 -4.72 10.68 17.22
N ARG A 292 -5.33 9.97 16.26
CA ARG A 292 -5.50 8.52 16.34
C ARG A 292 -4.24 7.75 15.92
N ARG A 293 -3.30 8.39 15.24
CA ARG A 293 -2.07 7.78 14.75
C ARG A 293 -1.26 7.14 15.87
N GLN A 294 -0.70 5.97 15.58
CA GLN A 294 0.13 5.21 16.49
C GLN A 294 1.54 5.12 15.93
N HIS A 295 2.51 4.97 16.82
CA HIS A 295 3.91 4.92 16.44
C HIS A 295 4.61 3.79 17.19
N ASP A 296 5.63 3.26 16.54
CA ASP A 296 6.51 2.22 17.04
C ASP A 296 7.96 2.73 17.08
N TYR A 297 8.88 1.89 17.57
CA TYR A 297 10.30 2.17 17.65
C TYR A 297 10.62 3.48 18.40
N GLY A 298 9.95 3.69 19.54
CA GLY A 298 10.10 4.92 20.33
C GLY A 298 9.59 6.17 19.61
N GLY A 299 8.59 6.03 18.73
CA GLY A 299 8.01 7.14 17.97
C GLY A 299 8.62 7.39 16.60
N ARG A 300 9.58 6.56 16.17
CA ARG A 300 10.36 6.75 14.93
C ARG A 300 9.68 6.22 13.67
N VAL A 301 8.70 5.33 13.84
CA VAL A 301 7.94 4.72 12.73
C VAL A 301 6.47 4.93 12.99
N GLU A 302 5.78 5.57 12.05
CA GLU A 302 4.32 5.63 12.07
C GLU A 302 3.73 4.26 11.70
N MET A 303 2.83 3.75 12.54
CA MET A 303 2.06 2.54 12.27
C MET A 303 0.83 2.92 11.45
N ASN A 304 0.91 2.77 10.13
CA ASN A 304 -0.19 3.11 9.24
C ASN A 304 -0.18 2.24 7.97
N ILE A 305 -1.34 2.13 7.33
CA ILE A 305 -1.50 1.50 6.02
C ILE A 305 -1.64 2.61 5.00
N VAL A 306 -0.76 2.65 4.01
CA VAL A 306 -0.70 3.69 2.99
C VAL A 306 -1.45 3.27 1.72
N TYR A 307 -2.17 4.21 1.12
CA TYR A 307 -2.90 4.05 -0.14
C TYR A 307 -2.96 5.37 -0.93
N ILE A 308 -3.62 5.35 -2.10
CA ILE A 308 -3.89 6.53 -2.97
C ILE A 308 -5.36 6.96 -2.95
#